data_AF-A0A7J4TK96-F1
#
_entry.id   AF-A0A7J4TK96-F1
#
_cell.length_a   1.000
_cell.length_b   1.000
_cell.length_c   1.000
_cell.angle_alpha   90.00
_cell.angle_beta   90.00
_cell.angle_gamma   90.00
#
_symmetry.space_group_name_H-M   'P 1'
#
loop_
_entity.id
_entity.type
_entity.pdbx_description
1 polymer ?
#
loop_
_entity_poly.entity_id
_entity_poly.type
_entity_poly.pdbx_seq_one_letter_code
_entity_poly.pdbx_strand_id
1 'polypeptide(L)'
;MKKYLIILAVLAVVVMISGCTTTSNINTKNFSTSGMSFQYPDTWNVSSQVNNNSTQVMVASPEFISSNATKGSVLLIIKLSKSGDNNMSQTRQEL
;
A
#
# COMPACT_ATOMS: atom_id res chain seq x y z
N MET A 1 -12.77 -46.33 -14.50
CA MET A 1 -11.43 -45.73 -14.33
C MET A 1 -11.25 -44.42 -15.11
N LYS A 2 -11.56 -44.35 -16.41
CA LYS A 2 -11.41 -43.12 -17.24
C LYS A 2 -12.16 -41.88 -16.73
N LYS A 3 -13.33 -42.05 -16.10
CA LYS A 3 -14.16 -40.95 -15.57
C LYS A 3 -13.50 -40.21 -14.38
N TYR A 4 -12.71 -40.93 -13.58
CA TYR A 4 -12.00 -40.35 -12.43
C TYR A 4 -10.79 -39.53 -12.86
N LEU A 5 -10.14 -39.91 -13.98
CA LEU A 5 -9.05 -39.13 -14.56
C LEU A 5 -9.51 -37.75 -15.06
N ILE A 6 -10.72 -37.68 -15.62
CA ILE A 6 -11.31 -36.40 -16.07
C ILE A 6 -11.57 -35.50 -14.87
N ILE A 7 -12.14 -36.03 -13.79
CA ILE A 7 -12.42 -35.26 -12.56
C ILE A 7 -11.13 -34.74 -11.91
N LEU A 8 -10.09 -35.59 -11.86
CA LEU A 8 -8.78 -35.20 -11.32
C LEU A 8 -8.12 -34.09 -12.15
N ALA A 9 -8.23 -34.17 -13.48
CA ALA A 9 -7.70 -33.14 -14.38
C ALA A 9 -8.42 -31.80 -14.21
N VAL A 10 -9.75 -31.80 -14.08
CA VAL A 10 -10.53 -30.58 -13.84
C VAL A 10 -10.16 -29.96 -12.49
N LEU A 11 -9.98 -30.77 -11.45
CA LEU A 11 -9.57 -30.27 -10.13
C LEU A 11 -8.18 -29.60 -10.18
N ALA A 12 -7.23 -30.21 -10.89
CA ALA A 12 -5.88 -29.67 -11.03
C ALA A 12 -5.86 -28.31 -11.75
N VAL A 13 -6.70 -28.14 -12.78
CA VAL A 13 -6.84 -26.86 -13.49
C VAL A 13 -7.41 -25.78 -12.57
N VAL A 14 -8.42 -26.09 -11.75
CA VAL A 14 -9.02 -25.15 -10.78
C VAL A 14 -8.01 -24.70 -9.72
N VAL A 15 -7.18 -25.61 -9.21
CA VAL A 15 -6.12 -25.29 -8.24
C VAL A 15 -5.05 -24.38 -8.88
N MET A 16 -4.66 -24.65 -10.13
CA MET A 16 -3.67 -23.83 -10.84
C MET A 16 -4.18 -22.41 -11.15
N ILE A 17 -5.44 -22.23 -11.57
CA ILE A 17 -6.01 -20.89 -11.83
C ILE A 17 -6.31 -20.11 -10.54
N SER A 18 -6.60 -20.79 -9.42
CA SER A 18 -6.71 -20.13 -8.11
C SER A 18 -5.35 -19.68 -7.54
N GLY A 19 -4.25 -20.12 -8.18
CA GLY A 19 -2.87 -19.87 -7.78
C GLY A 19 -2.12 -18.84 -8.63
N CYS A 20 -2.79 -18.03 -9.45
CA CYS A 20 -2.15 -16.84 -10.04
C CYS A 20 -2.01 -15.74 -8.97
N THR A 21 -1.31 -16.05 -7.88
CA THR A 21 -0.74 -15.02 -7.03
C THR A 21 0.56 -14.64 -7.70
N THR A 22 0.51 -13.61 -8.55
CA THR A 22 1.72 -12.89 -8.98
C THR A 22 2.44 -12.48 -7.71
N THR A 23 3.40 -13.31 -7.31
CA THR A 23 4.26 -13.05 -6.17
C THR A 23 5.32 -12.12 -6.71
N SER A 24 4.88 -10.89 -7.05
CA SER A 24 5.80 -9.80 -7.32
C SER A 24 6.54 -9.61 -6.01
N ASN A 25 7.78 -10.10 -5.96
CA ASN A 25 8.64 -9.88 -4.83
C ASN A 25 9.01 -8.40 -4.85
N ILE A 26 8.16 -7.60 -4.20
CA ILE A 26 8.36 -6.16 -4.09
C ILE A 26 9.39 -5.98 -2.98
N ASN A 27 10.59 -5.52 -3.35
CA ASN A 27 11.58 -5.13 -2.36
C ASN A 27 11.00 -3.99 -1.52
N THR A 28 11.05 -4.13 -0.20
CA THR A 28 10.50 -3.14 0.73
C THR A 28 11.59 -2.51 1.59
N LYS A 29 11.32 -1.29 2.05
CA LYS A 29 12.01 -0.60 3.13
C LYS A 29 11.06 -0.41 4.31
N ASN A 30 11.61 -0.29 5.51
CA ASN A 30 10.85 -0.05 6.72
C ASN A 30 10.87 1.44 7.07
N PHE A 31 9.70 1.99 7.35
CA PHE A 31 9.53 3.28 8.00
C PHE A 31 9.34 3.06 9.51
N SER A 32 9.95 3.90 10.34
CA SER A 32 9.75 3.87 11.79
C SER A 32 9.98 5.26 12.41
N THR A 33 8.90 6.00 12.66
CA THR A 33 8.93 7.35 13.25
C THR A 33 7.65 7.62 14.04
N SER A 34 7.74 8.40 15.13
CA SER A 34 6.57 8.79 15.95
C SER A 34 5.71 7.63 16.45
N GLY A 35 6.32 6.46 16.70
CA GLY A 35 5.62 5.24 17.10
C GLY A 35 4.75 4.61 16.00
N MET A 36 4.93 5.01 14.74
CA MET A 36 4.36 4.35 13.57
C MET A 36 5.44 3.53 12.89
N SER A 37 5.12 2.32 12.45
CA SER A 37 6.00 1.52 11.62
C SER A 37 5.21 0.81 10.52
N PHE A 38 5.72 0.85 9.30
CA PHE A 38 5.14 0.18 8.14
C PHE A 38 6.21 -0.08 7.08
N GLN A 39 5.94 -1.04 6.20
CA GLN A 39 6.77 -1.35 5.04
C GLN A 39 6.24 -0.60 3.81
N TYR A 40 7.15 -0.13 2.97
CA TYR A 40 6.85 0.53 1.70
C TYR A 40 7.83 0.07 0.61
N PRO A 41 7.48 0.14 -0.69
CA PRO A 41 8.39 -0.26 -1.76
C PRO A 41 9.70 0.53 -1.71
N ASP A 42 10.84 -0.14 -1.89
CA ASP A 42 12.16 0.46 -1.75
C ASP A 42 12.49 1.57 -2.76
N THR A 43 11.79 1.55 -3.90
CA THR A 43 11.81 2.55 -4.98
C THR A 43 11.01 3.81 -4.65
N TRP A 44 10.06 3.75 -3.70
CA TRP A 44 9.23 4.91 -3.38
C TRP A 44 9.95 5.88 -2.45
N ASN A 45 9.71 7.17 -2.66
CA ASN A 45 10.29 8.22 -1.84
C ASN A 45 9.40 8.51 -0.64
N VAL A 46 9.99 8.65 0.55
CA VAL A 46 9.27 8.95 1.79
C VAL A 46 9.71 10.30 2.34
N SER A 47 8.72 11.12 2.70
CA SER A 47 8.92 12.37 3.43
C SER A 47 8.00 12.38 4.64
N SER A 48 8.49 12.87 5.77
CA SER A 48 7.70 12.95 7.01
C SER A 48 7.85 14.29 7.69
N GLN A 49 6.74 14.83 8.18
CA GLN A 49 6.66 16.03 8.99
C GLN A 49 6.13 15.64 10.37
N VAL A 50 6.92 15.87 11.41
CA VAL A 50 6.58 15.54 12.80
C VAL A 50 6.49 16.84 13.59
N ASN A 51 5.35 17.06 14.24
CA ASN A 51 5.18 18.11 15.24
C ASN A 51 4.56 17.51 16.52
N ASN A 52 4.41 18.32 17.56
CA ASN A 52 3.93 17.85 18.86
C ASN A 52 2.49 17.29 18.83
N ASN A 53 1.67 17.72 17.87
CA ASN A 53 0.24 17.41 17.82
C ASN A 53 -0.12 16.46 16.66
N SER A 54 0.73 16.34 15.65
CA SER A 54 0.51 15.53 14.47
C SER A 54 1.80 15.04 13.82
N THR A 55 1.71 13.89 13.17
CA THR A 55 2.72 13.38 12.25
C THR A 55 2.06 13.14 10.91
N GLN A 56 2.68 13.63 9.84
CA GLN A 56 2.27 13.38 8.47
C GLN A 56 3.40 12.68 7.75
N VAL A 57 3.09 11.61 7.03
CA VAL A 57 4.03 10.85 6.23
C VAL A 57 3.48 10.71 4.82
N MET A 58 4.25 11.17 3.85
CA MET A 58 3.94 11.07 2.42
C MET A 58 4.87 10.03 1.81
N VAL A 59 4.30 9.02 1.17
CA VAL A 59 5.03 7.99 0.42
C VAL A 59 4.63 8.12 -1.04
N ALA A 60 5.57 8.52 -1.90
CA ALA A 60 5.30 8.80 -3.30
C ALA A 60 6.06 7.85 -4.22
N SER A 61 5.36 7.29 -5.20
CA SER A 61 5.99 6.53 -6.28
C SER A 61 6.96 7.41 -7.10
N PRO A 62 8.02 6.84 -7.70
CA PRO A 62 8.92 7.59 -8.58
C PRO A 62 8.19 8.34 -9.69
N GLU A 63 7.19 7.69 -10.30
CA GLU A 63 6.39 8.27 -11.38
C GLU A 63 5.57 9.48 -10.92
N PHE A 64 5.07 9.47 -9.69
CA PHE A 64 4.38 10.62 -9.10
C PHE A 64 5.29 11.84 -9.02
N ILE A 65 6.54 11.65 -8.59
CA ILE A 65 7.53 12.72 -8.50
C ILE A 65 7.99 13.16 -9.90
N SER A 66 8.34 12.22 -10.78
CA SER A 66 8.89 12.55 -12.11
C SER A 66 7.87 13.17 -13.06
N SER A 67 6.57 12.91 -12.86
CA SER A 67 5.49 13.42 -13.69
C SER A 67 4.81 14.67 -13.13
N ASN A 68 5.32 15.24 -12.04
CA ASN A 68 4.68 16.35 -11.32
C ASN A 68 3.21 16.04 -10.97
N ALA A 69 2.98 14.88 -10.33
CA ALA A 69 1.67 14.42 -9.87
C ALA A 69 0.61 14.13 -10.96
N THR A 70 1.00 14.04 -12.24
CA THR A 70 0.06 13.68 -13.33
C THR A 70 -0.09 12.18 -13.54
N LYS A 71 0.85 11.37 -13.02
CA LYS A 71 0.87 9.90 -13.07
C LYS A 71 1.34 9.32 -11.74
N GLY A 72 1.20 8.01 -11.59
CA GLY A 72 1.68 7.28 -10.41
C GLY A 72 0.74 7.38 -9.22
N SER A 73 1.27 7.07 -8.03
CA SER A 73 0.52 6.99 -6.79
C SER A 73 1.25 7.68 -5.64
N VAL A 74 0.45 8.18 -4.69
CA VAL A 74 0.90 8.75 -3.43
C VAL A 74 0.04 8.22 -2.28
N LEU A 75 0.67 7.91 -1.16
CA LEU A 75 0.02 7.54 0.09
C LEU A 75 0.29 8.66 1.10
N LEU A 76 -0.76 9.09 1.80
CA LEU A 76 -0.66 10.04 2.90
C LEU A 76 -1.13 9.37 4.19
N ILE A 77 -0.24 9.29 5.18
CA ILE A 77 -0.50 8.72 6.49
C ILE A 77 -0.46 9.86 7.49
N ILE A 78 -1.55 10.05 8.23
CA ILE A 78 -1.69 11.12 9.21
C ILE A 78 -1.97 10.50 10.57
N LYS A 79 -1.13 10.83 11.55
CA LYS A 79 -1.35 10.54 12.97
C LYS A 79 -1.63 11.85 13.69
N LEU A 80 -2.77 11.94 14.35
CA LEU A 80 -3.18 13.11 15.14
C LEU A 80 -3.22 12.73 16.62
N SER A 81 -2.75 13.62 17.49
CA SER A 81 -2.87 13.47 18.95
C SER A 81 -4.33 13.70 19.37
N LYS A 82 -4.81 13.00 20.40
CA LYS A 82 -6.20 13.08 20.89
C LYS A 82 -6.62 14.45 21.48
N SER A 83 -5.77 15.47 21.39
CA SER A 83 -6.03 16.80 21.96
C SER A 83 -6.92 17.64 21.04
N GLY A 84 -8.24 17.52 21.21
CA GLY A 84 -9.27 18.33 20.54
C GLY A 84 -9.82 17.65 19.29
N ASP A 85 -11.11 17.84 19.00
CA ASP A 85 -11.88 17.17 17.95
C ASP A 85 -11.20 17.17 16.58
N ASN A 86 -10.38 16.17 16.30
CA ASN A 86 -9.75 15.99 15.00
C ASN A 86 -10.79 15.41 14.03
N ASN A 87 -11.57 16.31 13.43
CA ASN A 87 -12.56 15.94 12.43
C ASN A 87 -11.86 15.52 11.13
N MET A 88 -11.78 14.21 10.89
CA MET A 88 -11.18 13.61 9.70
C MET A 88 -11.92 13.94 8.38
N SER A 89 -13.04 14.67 8.42
CA SER A 89 -13.76 15.11 7.21
C SER A 89 -12.95 16.05 6.31
N GLN A 90 -11.89 16.69 6.81
CA GLN A 90 -11.07 17.61 6.01
C GLN A 90 -10.10 16.90 5.05
N THR A 91 -9.83 15.61 5.23
CA THR A 91 -8.95 14.84 4.31
C THR A 91 -9.70 14.30 3.09
N ARG A 92 -11.01 14.58 2.99
CA ARG A 92 -11.91 14.09 1.94
C ARG A 92 -12.37 15.19 0.98
N GLN A 93 -11.52 16.18 0.72
CA GLN A 93 -11.68 17.01 -0.48
C GLN A 93 -11.19 16.17 -1.67
N GLU A 94 -12.13 15.36 -2.18
CA GLU A 94 -12.08 14.75 -3.50
C GLU A 94 -11.83 15.89 -4.51
N LEU A 95 -10.78 15.71 -5.33
CA LEU A 95 -10.44 16.57 -6.47
C LEU A 95 -11.58 16.61 -7.50
#